data_AF-A0A0T9KLB2-F1
#
_entry.id   AF-A0A0T9KLB2-F1
#
_cell.length_a   1.000
_cell.length_b   1.000
_cell.length_c   1.000
_cell.angle_alpha   90.00
_cell.angle_beta   90.00
_cell.angle_gamma   90.00
#
_symmetry.space_group_name_H-M   'P 1'
#
loop_
_entity.id
_entity.type
_entity.pdbx_description
1 polymer ?
#
loop_
_entity_poly.entity_id
_entity_poly.type
_entity_poly.pdbx_seq_one_letter_code
_entity_poly.pdbx_strand_id
1 'polypeptide(L)'
;MTALQITTTLYIHVNPHPSSKDNRFVIHSCDMSQIVPAYTLLDTREITIDFNEPDPFEIISKQVDSLRSQKEQIAAESHRKLSQIDDQIQALLCIEHSTPSSVSDDTEIPF
;
A
#
# COMPACT_ATOMS: atom_id res chain seq x y z
N MET A 1 -26.26 -26.12 -7.20
CA MET A 1 -25.31 -25.67 -8.24
C MET A 1 -24.12 -26.60 -8.17
N THR A 2 -23.69 -27.18 -9.28
CA THR A 2 -22.51 -28.06 -9.35
C THR A 2 -21.26 -27.19 -9.32
N ALA A 3 -20.31 -27.48 -8.43
CA ALA A 3 -19.05 -26.75 -8.36
C ALA A 3 -18.27 -26.91 -9.68
N LEU A 4 -17.73 -25.81 -10.21
CA LEU A 4 -16.82 -25.84 -11.35
C LEU A 4 -15.48 -26.42 -10.88
N GLN A 5 -14.92 -27.36 -11.62
CA GLN A 5 -13.58 -27.89 -11.33
C GLN A 5 -12.54 -27.15 -12.14
N ILE A 6 -11.66 -26.41 -11.47
CA ILE A 6 -10.55 -25.68 -12.09
C ILE A 6 -9.27 -26.48 -11.82
N THR A 7 -8.73 -27.11 -12.86
CA THR A 7 -7.43 -27.77 -12.79
C THR A 7 -6.33 -26.78 -13.15
N THR A 8 -5.30 -26.69 -12.30
CA THR A 8 -4.16 -25.81 -12.51
C THR A 8 -2.87 -26.41 -11.96
N THR A 9 -1.74 -26.05 -12.57
CA THR A 9 -0.41 -26.44 -12.10
C THR A 9 0.14 -25.36 -11.19
N LEU A 10 0.43 -25.74 -9.95
CA LEU A 10 1.11 -24.89 -8.99
C LEU A 10 2.59 -25.24 -8.93
N TYR A 11 3.42 -24.22 -8.79
CA TYR A 11 4.87 -24.31 -8.75
C TYR A 11 5.33 -23.96 -7.34
N ILE A 12 6.08 -24.86 -6.72
CA ILE A 12 6.56 -24.71 -5.35
C ILE A 12 8.02 -24.27 -5.41
N HIS A 13 8.31 -23.11 -4.82
CA HIS A 13 9.66 -22.54 -4.79
C HIS A 13 10.18 -22.39 -3.36
N VAL A 14 11.50 -22.29 -3.23
CA VAL A 14 12.12 -21.73 -2.03
C VAL A 14 11.82 -20.23 -1.99
N ASN A 15 11.36 -19.74 -0.83
CA ASN A 15 11.23 -18.30 -0.62
C ASN A 15 12.62 -17.66 -0.53
N PRO A 16 12.97 -16.70 -1.41
CA PRO A 16 14.26 -16.03 -1.36
C PRO A 16 14.46 -15.15 -0.12
N HIS A 17 13.37 -14.71 0.52
CA HIS A 17 13.40 -13.79 1.66
C HIS A 17 12.49 -14.30 2.80
N PRO A 18 12.84 -15.43 3.44
CA PRO A 18 12.04 -15.98 4.51
C PRO A 18 12.18 -15.11 5.77
N SER A 19 11.07 -14.53 6.23
CA SER A 19 11.00 -13.82 7.51
C SER A 19 10.87 -14.76 8.72
N SER A 20 10.49 -16.02 8.49
CA SER A 20 10.33 -17.06 9.50
C SER A 20 10.56 -18.46 8.92
N LYS A 21 10.69 -19.48 9.78
CA LYS A 21 10.83 -20.89 9.36
C LYS A 21 9.61 -21.44 8.62
N ASP A 22 8.45 -20.83 8.84
CA ASP A 22 7.18 -21.27 8.27
C ASP A 22 6.97 -20.72 6.85
N ASN A 23 7.64 -19.63 6.48
CA ASN A 23 7.55 -19.02 5.16
C ASN A 23 8.75 -19.35 4.26
N ARG A 24 9.36 -20.53 4.43
CA ARG A 24 10.52 -20.97 3.63
C ARG A 24 10.14 -21.44 2.23
N PHE A 25 8.87 -21.77 2.01
CA PHE A 25 8.35 -22.24 0.74
C PHE A 25 7.18 -21.37 0.31
N VAL A 26 7.11 -21.07 -0.97
CA VAL A 26 6.05 -20.26 -1.58
C VAL A 26 5.50 -20.97 -2.79
N ILE A 27 4.23 -20.71 -3.10
CA ILE A 27 3.53 -21.36 -4.19
C ILE A 27 3.10 -20.28 -5.18
N HIS A 28 3.41 -20.48 -6.45
CA HIS A 28 3.06 -19.58 -7.55
C HIS A 28 2.31 -20.33 -8.64
N SER A 29 1.55 -19.60 -9.46
CA SER A 29 0.87 -20.13 -10.65
C SER A 29 1.79 -20.23 -11.88
N CYS A 30 3.07 -19.89 -11.73
CA CYS A 30 4.08 -19.97 -12.77
C CYS A 30 5.46 -20.26 -12.18
N ASP A 31 6.40 -20.68 -13.01
CA ASP A 31 7.78 -20.91 -12.60
C ASP A 31 8.55 -19.60 -12.43
N MET A 32 8.62 -19.11 -11.19
CA MET A 32 9.36 -17.90 -10.83
C MET A 32 10.87 -18.01 -11.03
N SER A 33 11.45 -19.21 -11.05
CA SER A 33 12.90 -19.41 -11.22
C SER A 33 13.39 -18.95 -12.60
N GLN A 34 12.51 -18.94 -13.59
CA GLN A 34 12.80 -18.48 -14.96
C GLN A 34 12.75 -16.95 -15.08
N ILE A 35 12.09 -16.26 -14.15
CA ILE A 35 11.88 -14.81 -14.19
C ILE A 35 12.85 -14.10 -13.23
N VAL A 36 13.05 -14.66 -12.04
CA VAL A 36 13.84 -14.07 -10.97
C VAL A 36 14.82 -15.11 -10.44
N PRO A 37 16.14 -14.94 -10.63
CA PRO A 37 17.15 -15.93 -10.25
C PRO A 37 17.21 -16.29 -8.76
N ALA A 38 16.60 -15.48 -7.90
CA ALA A 38 16.53 -15.73 -6.45
C ALA A 38 15.59 -16.89 -6.09
N TYR A 39 14.67 -17.27 -6.99
CA TYR A 39 13.74 -18.38 -6.77
C TYR A 39 14.33 -19.69 -7.31
N THR A 40 14.18 -20.76 -6.53
CA THR A 40 14.53 -22.12 -6.94
C THR A 40 13.27 -22.97 -6.98
N LEU A 41 12.93 -23.53 -8.14
CA LEU A 41 11.81 -24.46 -8.30
C LEU A 41 12.15 -25.78 -7.62
N LEU A 42 11.28 -26.23 -6.73
CA LEU A 42 11.43 -27.49 -6.00
C LEU A 42 10.55 -28.58 -6.60
N ASP A 43 9.30 -28.23 -6.90
CA ASP A 43 8.30 -29.18 -7.38
C ASP A 43 7.20 -28.47 -8.16
N THR A 44 6.49 -29.22 -8.99
CA THR A 44 5.29 -28.80 -9.70
C THR A 44 4.17 -29.77 -9.41
N ARG A 45 3.01 -29.26 -9.00
CA ARG A 45 1.88 -30.10 -8.64
C ARG A 45 0.62 -29.63 -9.34
N GLU A 46 0.00 -30.55 -10.06
CA GLU A 46 -1.35 -30.34 -10.57
C GLU A 46 -2.35 -30.51 -9.43
N ILE A 47 -3.25 -29.54 -9.30
CA ILE A 47 -4.35 -29.60 -8.36
C ILE A 47 -5.65 -29.25 -9.07
N THR A 48 -6.74 -29.84 -8.59
CA THR A 48 -8.10 -29.47 -8.98
C THR A 48 -8.75 -28.77 -7.81
N ILE A 49 -9.25 -27.55 -8.07
CA ILE A 49 -9.95 -26.72 -7.10
C ILE A 49 -11.43 -26.72 -7.46
N ASP A 50 -12.27 -27.05 -6.49
CA ASP A 50 -13.71 -26.85 -6.61
C ASP A 50 -14.01 -25.36 -6.42
N PHE A 51 -14.50 -24.72 -7.48
CA PHE A 51 -14.89 -23.32 -7.52
C PHE A 51 -16.41 -23.22 -7.67
N ASN A 52 -17.08 -22.73 -6.64
CA ASN A 52 -18.47 -22.37 -6.75
C ASN A 52 -18.56 -21.03 -7.46
N GLU A 53 -18.97 -21.04 -8.72
CA GLU A 53 -19.13 -19.82 -9.50
C GLU A 53 -20.12 -18.88 -8.79
N PRO A 54 -19.66 -17.71 -8.31
CA PRO A 54 -20.53 -16.76 -7.64
C PRO A 54 -21.47 -16.09 -8.63
N ASP A 55 -22.61 -15.63 -8.15
CA ASP A 55 -23.56 -14.87 -8.98
C ASP A 55 -22.88 -13.58 -9.50
N PRO A 56 -23.13 -13.15 -10.75
CA PRO A 56 -22.65 -11.85 -11.26
C PRO A 56 -22.86 -10.67 -10.30
N PHE A 57 -23.98 -10.62 -9.57
CA PHE A 57 -24.25 -9.60 -8.56
C PHE A 57 -23.30 -9.67 -7.36
N GLU A 58 -22.90 -10.86 -6.92
CA GLU A 58 -21.90 -11.03 -5.86
C GLU A 58 -20.52 -10.55 -6.29
N ILE A 59 -20.14 -10.85 -7.54
CA ILE A 59 -18.88 -10.36 -8.14
C ILE A 59 -18.87 -8.84 -8.16
N ILE A 60 -19.93 -8.21 -8.68
CA ILE A 60 -20.06 -6.76 -8.75
C ILE A 60 -20.02 -6.13 -7.35
N SER A 61 -20.74 -6.72 -6.39
CA SER A 61 -20.76 -6.22 -5.02
C SER A 61 -19.36 -6.20 -4.40
N LYS A 62 -18.58 -7.29 -4.56
CA LYS A 62 -17.19 -7.34 -4.09
C LYS A 62 -16.29 -6.31 -4.77
N GLN A 63 -16.47 -6.08 -6.07
CA GLN A 63 -15.72 -5.06 -6.80
C GLN A 63 -16.07 -3.65 -6.32
N VAL A 64 -17.35 -3.36 -6.08
CA VAL A 64 -17.80 -2.07 -5.53
C VAL A 64 -17.22 -1.84 -4.14
N ASP A 65 -17.23 -2.85 -3.28
CA ASP A 65 -16.67 -2.75 -1.93
C ASP A 65 -15.15 -2.48 -1.97
N SER A 66 -14.43 -3.17 -2.87
CA SER A 66 -13.00 -2.90 -3.11
C SER A 66 -12.75 -1.46 -3.56
N LEU A 67 -13.56 -0.95 -4.50
CA LEU A 67 -13.44 0.42 -5.00
C LEU A 67 -13.76 1.46 -3.92
N ARG A 68 -14.74 1.19 -3.05
CA ARG A 68 -15.06 2.04 -1.90
C ARG A 68 -13.92 2.09 -0.90
N SER A 69 -13.36 0.93 -0.56
CA SER A 69 -12.20 0.86 0.33
C SER A 69 -10.99 1.61 -0.25
N GLN A 70 -10.75 1.48 -1.55
CA GLN A 70 -9.66 2.20 -2.22
C GLN A 70 -9.90 3.73 -2.20
N LYS A 71 -11.14 4.16 -2.46
CA LYS A 71 -11.52 5.58 -2.38
C LYS A 71 -11.28 6.15 -0.99
N GLU A 72 -11.68 5.42 0.06
CA GLU A 72 -11.49 5.85 1.45
C GLU A 72 -10.01 5.94 1.82
N GLN A 73 -9.20 4.96 1.43
CA GLN A 73 -7.76 4.99 1.64
C GLN A 73 -7.12 6.23 0.98
N ILE A 74 -7.45 6.50 -0.29
CA ILE A 74 -6.92 7.66 -1.01
C ILE A 74 -7.37 8.96 -0.34
N ALA A 75 -8.62 9.05 0.11
CA ALA A 75 -9.12 10.23 0.81
C ALA A 75 -8.37 10.48 2.12
N ALA A 76 -8.11 9.43 2.91
CA ALA A 76 -7.35 9.54 4.16
C ALA A 76 -5.90 9.98 3.91
N GLU A 77 -5.23 9.38 2.91
CA GLU A 77 -3.88 9.76 2.52
C GLU A 77 -3.82 11.21 2.01
N SER A 78 -4.81 11.62 1.21
CA SER A 78 -4.93 12.99 0.70
C SER A 78 -5.14 13.99 1.82
N HIS A 79 -6.07 13.73 2.75
CA HIS A 79 -6.33 14.59 3.89
C HIS A 79 -5.06 14.77 4.75
N ARG A 80 -4.32 13.68 5.00
CA ARG A 80 -3.05 13.75 5.73
C ARG A 80 -2.03 14.64 5.01
N LYS A 81 -1.89 14.50 3.69
CA LYS A 81 -0.97 15.34 2.90
C LYS A 81 -1.39 16.80 2.88
N LEU A 82 -2.69 17.08 2.76
CA LEU A 82 -3.23 18.45 2.81
C LEU A 82 -2.91 19.09 4.16
N SER A 83 -3.21 18.42 5.27
CA SER A 83 -2.90 18.92 6.62
C SER A 83 -1.41 19.23 6.79
N GLN A 84 -0.51 18.39 6.28
CA GLN A 84 0.94 18.64 6.35
C GLN A 84 1.37 19.87 5.54
N ILE A 85 0.70 20.16 4.43
CA ILE A 85 0.96 21.35 3.62
C ILE A 85 0.41 22.58 4.33
N ASP A 86 -0.80 22.50 4.88
CA ASP A 86 -1.41 23.58 5.65
C ASP A 86 -0.55 23.97 6.86
N ASP A 87 -0.01 22.98 7.58
CA ASP A 87 0.91 23.21 8.70
C ASP A 87 2.18 23.95 8.25
N GLN A 88 2.73 23.60 7.08
CA GLN A 88 3.89 24.30 6.49
C GLN A 88 3.54 25.73 6.08
N ILE A 89 2.36 25.95 5.48
CA ILE A 89 1.88 27.29 5.11
C ILE A 89 1.73 28.15 6.36
N GLN A 90 1.08 27.64 7.41
CA GLN A 90 0.91 28.36 8.67
C GLN A 90 2.25 28.66 9.34
N ALA A 91 3.20 27.72 9.33
CA ALA A 91 4.54 27.96 9.86
C ALA A 91 5.24 29.13 9.14
N LEU A 92 5.12 29.25 7.82
CA LEU A 92 5.68 30.36 7.06
C LEU A 92 4.99 31.70 7.37
N LEU A 93 3.67 31.72 7.45
CA LEU A 93 2.89 32.95 7.74
C LEU A 93 3.10 33.44 9.18
N CYS A 94 3.23 32.55 10.16
CA CYS A 94 3.48 32.91 11.56
C CYS A 94 4.83 33.64 11.76
N ILE A 95 5.81 33.42 10.89
CA ILE A 95 7.11 34.11 10.96
C ILE A 95 6.97 35.60 10.58
N GLU A 96 6.11 35.96 9.62
CA GLU A 96 5.87 37.37 9.25
C GLU A 96 5.26 38.18 10.40
N HIS A 97 4.38 37.58 11.20
CA HIS A 97 3.70 38.25 12.32
C HIS A 97 4.54 38.32 13.61
N SER A 98 5.75 37.74 13.62
CA SER A 98 6.67 37.75 14.76
C SER A 98 7.60 38.96 14.78
N THR A 99 7.37 39.98 13.93
CA THR A 99 8.13 41.22 13.99
C THR A 99 7.75 41.99 15.26
N PRO A 100 8.68 42.25 16.21
CA PRO A 100 8.38 43.08 17.35
C PRO A 100 8.12 44.51 16.83
N SER A 101 6.84 44.89 16.83
CA SER A 101 6.43 46.28 16.72
C SER A 101 6.79 46.99 18.02
N SER A 102 8.05 47.38 18.16
CA SER A 102 8.47 48.44 19.08
C SER A 102 9.70 49.14 18.52
N VAL A 103 9.44 50.05 17.59
CA VAL A 103 10.31 51.20 17.35
C VAL A 103 10.14 52.14 18.54
N SER A 104 11.22 52.48 19.22
CA SER A 104 11.46 53.84 19.70
C SER A 104 12.97 54.05 19.76
N ASP A 105 13.44 54.54 18.63
CA ASP A 105 14.66 55.32 18.43
C ASP A 105 14.66 56.47 19.47
N ASP A 106 15.59 56.44 20.42
CA ASP A 106 16.01 57.63 21.15
C ASP A 106 17.53 57.60 21.22
N THR A 107 18.07 58.31 20.24
CA THR A 107 19.47 58.67 20.10
C THR A 107 19.77 59.76 21.12
N GLU A 108 20.62 59.51 22.12
CA GLU A 108 21.50 60.54 22.73
C GLU A 108 22.61 59.93 23.61
N ILE A 109 23.84 59.93 23.09
CA ILE A 109 25.12 59.97 23.83
C ILE A 109 25.70 61.35 23.48
N PRO A 110 26.08 62.29 24.39
CA PRO A 110 27.28 62.21 25.25
C PRO A 110 27.17 62.98 26.60
N PHE A 111 28.03 62.94 27.63
CA PHE A 111 29.45 62.60 27.88
C PHE A 111 29.59 61.90 29.24
#